data_AF-G4TCB2-F1
#
_entry.id   AF-G4TCB2-F1
#
_cell.length_a   1.000
_cell.length_b   1.000
_cell.length_c   1.000
_cell.angle_alpha   90.00
_cell.angle_beta   90.00
_cell.angle_gamma   90.00
#
_symmetry.space_group_name_H-M   'P 1'
#
loop_
_entity.id
_entity.type
_entity.pdbx_description
1 polymer ?
#
loop_
_entity_poly.entity_id
_entity_poly.type
_entity_poly.pdbx_seq_one_letter_code
_entity_poly.pdbx_strand_id
1 'polypeptide(L)'
;MGREIGSNASPLHLLGLGATVFLQAALGLEANFIKQAADLLSQAESAISQRRKAAKSLASSSVGKSKENVIRFPVGTEWDILHADVVVLQGMVHTLSESYYGYLQALYALNSAHSKFVKLQKNIFPRGFDGHKPFIATTMKQSPDSSSPSTSAITSAPTPSRPSLPKAKSAPAASGLFTRLVGTQEKTITSTSSSSQGVVEEQPPNGYIEELVVCGAAFGFGLFNLIFSFLPAKARGLVGILGYKADRALALRSLAVSAAASSTDPHAVFSGLEARHPKGALWILNRAKICHFTGRSDEAISALQTALAPVETQSETSSTEKPSTSPDASDAKLGTSGFMQVDSLLVFELAWILLAQARYKEAAEAFLRMLHVSSWSPATYTMLAAGCFLLAGGKDDAQLLLDQMPLNKSDKKGPGGPLPTEAYISYKMTTWKEKATRQKGETRLVDVIGVSPVDEMAIMWNNHHRADKSVITEKIGYLSSLQPPPSIQTLSTGESSQVQLDGEELASRSLLLGVFHGSLGAFSTARHFLEEATATHVDGPNSWVAPTAIYEQAILDLQETETQVSQLESNDPARRERWKTTFDRVIPRLERATALASNSTNLAARIESRVGMLKDEIASKRIALGI
;
A
#
# COMPACT_ATOMS: atom_id res chain seq x y z
N MET A 1 -24.23 6.03 -30.07
CA MET A 1 -24.40 7.05 -29.01
C MET A 1 -23.31 8.15 -29.06
N GLY A 2 -22.65 8.37 -30.20
CA GLY A 2 -21.60 9.41 -30.36
C GLY A 2 -22.11 10.83 -30.67
N ARG A 3 -23.36 11.15 -30.33
CA ARG A 3 -23.93 12.50 -30.50
C ARG A 3 -24.86 12.80 -29.32
N GLU A 4 -24.26 13.22 -28.22
CA GLU A 4 -24.88 14.08 -27.19
C GLU A 4 -23.76 14.56 -26.25
N ILE A 5 -22.74 15.19 -26.83
CA ILE A 5 -21.78 16.04 -26.09
C ILE A 5 -22.27 17.47 -26.29
N GLY A 6 -23.37 17.80 -25.62
CA GLY A 6 -24.06 19.08 -25.78
C GLY A 6 -24.78 19.50 -24.50
N SER A 7 -24.18 20.48 -23.81
CA SER A 7 -24.78 21.49 -22.91
C SER A 7 -25.67 21.11 -21.71
N ASN A 8 -25.87 19.84 -21.36
CA ASN A 8 -26.40 19.45 -20.04
C ASN A 8 -25.47 18.41 -19.41
N ALA A 9 -24.93 18.65 -18.21
CA ALA A 9 -24.01 17.73 -17.55
C ALA A 9 -24.68 16.35 -17.35
N SER A 10 -24.34 15.39 -18.20
CA SER A 10 -24.89 14.03 -18.10
C SER A 10 -24.49 13.40 -16.75
N PRO A 11 -25.23 12.39 -16.25
CA PRO A 11 -24.89 11.74 -14.97
C PRO A 11 -23.44 11.21 -14.93
N LEU A 12 -22.90 10.79 -16.08
CA LEU A 12 -21.51 10.38 -16.23
C LEU A 12 -20.52 11.54 -16.08
N HIS A 13 -20.83 12.72 -16.64
CA HIS A 13 -19.99 13.92 -16.45
C HIS A 13 -19.99 14.37 -14.99
N LEU A 14 -21.16 14.36 -14.33
CA LEU A 14 -21.26 14.71 -12.91
C LEU A 14 -20.47 13.72 -12.04
N LEU A 15 -20.58 12.41 -12.31
CA LEU A 15 -19.81 11.39 -11.61
C LEU A 15 -18.30 11.56 -11.83
N GLY A 16 -17.87 11.76 -13.08
CA GLY A 16 -16.46 11.96 -13.42
C GLY A 16 -15.88 13.23 -12.80
N LEU A 17 -16.63 14.34 -12.81
CA LEU A 17 -16.25 15.58 -12.15
C LEU A 17 -16.17 15.40 -10.63
N GLY A 18 -17.19 14.78 -10.01
CA GLY A 18 -17.20 14.47 -8.59
C GLY A 18 -16.03 13.56 -8.18
N ALA A 19 -15.72 12.53 -8.97
CA ALA A 19 -14.56 11.67 -8.74
C ALA A 19 -13.23 12.43 -8.84
N THR A 20 -13.11 13.36 -9.80
CA THR A 20 -11.91 14.19 -9.98
C THR A 20 -11.71 15.13 -8.79
N VAL A 21 -12.75 15.83 -8.35
CA VAL A 21 -12.71 16.70 -7.18
C VAL A 21 -12.51 15.91 -5.88
N PHE A 22 -13.04 14.69 -5.81
CA PHE A 22 -12.74 13.76 -4.71
C PHE A 22 -11.26 13.38 -4.68
N LEU A 23 -10.67 12.98 -5.81
CA LEU A 23 -9.24 12.65 -5.89
C LEU A 23 -8.38 13.84 -5.52
N GLN A 24 -8.78 15.04 -5.95
CA GLN A 24 -8.20 16.30 -5.49
C GLN A 24 -8.30 16.38 -3.96
N ALA A 25 -9.48 16.31 -3.35
CA ALA A 25 -9.63 16.36 -1.89
C ALA A 25 -8.84 15.27 -1.12
N ALA A 26 -8.79 14.05 -1.64
CA ALA A 26 -8.18 12.88 -1.00
C ALA A 26 -6.65 12.93 -1.01
N LEU A 27 -6.06 13.29 -2.15
CA LEU A 27 -4.62 13.52 -2.28
C LEU A 27 -4.22 14.88 -1.67
N GLY A 28 -5.21 15.77 -1.60
CA GLY A 28 -5.22 17.11 -1.04
C GLY A 28 -5.18 17.23 0.47
N LEU A 29 -5.85 16.32 1.20
CA LEU A 29 -6.19 16.55 2.61
C LEU A 29 -6.80 17.95 2.88
N GLU A 30 -7.46 18.55 1.89
CA GLU A 30 -8.04 19.90 1.97
C GLU A 30 -9.53 19.83 2.26
N ALA A 31 -9.93 20.26 3.46
CA ALA A 31 -11.32 20.23 3.90
C ALA A 31 -12.30 20.98 2.97
N ASN A 32 -11.81 21.99 2.24
CA ASN A 32 -12.63 22.80 1.32
C ASN A 32 -13.10 22.01 0.09
N PHE A 33 -12.25 21.12 -0.44
CA PHE A 33 -12.59 20.29 -1.61
C PHE A 33 -13.39 19.06 -1.23
N ILE A 34 -13.32 18.60 0.03
CA ILE A 34 -14.17 17.50 0.54
C ILE A 34 -15.65 17.86 0.40
N LYS A 35 -16.03 19.09 0.78
CA LYS A 35 -17.41 19.57 0.64
C LYS A 35 -17.85 19.65 -0.82
N GLN A 36 -17.00 20.20 -1.68
CA GLN A 36 -17.29 20.30 -3.11
C GLN A 36 -17.43 18.91 -3.77
N ALA A 37 -16.58 17.95 -3.41
CA ALA A 37 -16.69 16.57 -3.85
C ALA A 37 -18.01 15.94 -3.39
N ALA A 38 -18.39 16.16 -2.12
CA ALA A 38 -19.66 15.67 -1.58
C ALA A 38 -20.88 16.20 -2.37
N ASP A 39 -20.91 17.50 -2.65
CA ASP A 39 -22.00 18.15 -3.38
C ASP A 39 -22.11 17.64 -4.82
N LEU A 40 -20.99 17.49 -5.53
CA LEU A 40 -20.95 16.96 -6.89
C LEU A 40 -21.37 15.49 -6.97
N LEU A 41 -20.90 14.67 -6.02
CA LEU A 41 -21.28 13.25 -5.96
C LEU A 41 -22.75 13.07 -5.58
N SER A 42 -23.30 13.94 -4.73
CA SER A 42 -24.75 13.96 -4.42
C SER A 42 -25.60 14.31 -5.65
N GLN A 43 -25.16 15.29 -6.45
CA GLN A 43 -25.80 15.62 -7.73
C GLN A 43 -25.72 14.45 -8.72
N ALA A 44 -24.56 13.80 -8.82
CA ALA A 44 -24.36 12.62 -9.65
C ALA A 44 -25.28 11.46 -9.23
N GLU A 45 -25.37 11.15 -7.93
CA GLU A 45 -26.25 10.11 -7.39
C GLU A 45 -27.71 10.38 -7.71
N SER A 46 -28.16 11.63 -7.56
CA SER A 46 -29.52 12.05 -7.87
C SER A 46 -29.83 11.85 -9.36
N ALA A 47 -28.92 12.27 -10.25
CA ALA A 47 -29.07 12.13 -11.69
C ALA A 47 -29.06 10.65 -12.13
N ILE A 48 -28.16 9.85 -11.58
CA ILE A 48 -28.09 8.39 -11.81
C ILE A 48 -29.38 7.71 -11.33
N SER A 49 -29.90 8.08 -10.16
CA SER A 49 -31.11 7.53 -9.58
C SER A 49 -32.36 7.81 -10.43
N GLN A 50 -32.45 9.00 -11.03
CA GLN A 50 -33.53 9.33 -11.97
C GLN A 50 -33.47 8.45 -13.23
N ARG A 51 -32.28 8.31 -13.84
CA ARG A 51 -32.09 7.45 -15.02
C ARG A 51 -32.36 5.98 -14.72
N ARG A 52 -31.94 5.50 -13.56
CA ARG A 52 -32.20 4.15 -13.06
C ARG A 52 -33.71 3.86 -12.92
N LYS A 53 -34.49 4.81 -12.40
CA LYS A 53 -35.96 4.68 -12.30
C LYS A 53 -36.61 4.65 -13.68
N ALA A 54 -36.19 5.55 -14.59
CA ALA A 54 -36.70 5.60 -15.96
C ALA A 54 -36.40 4.32 -16.76
N ALA A 55 -35.19 3.75 -16.60
CA ALA A 55 -34.82 2.48 -17.23
C ALA A 55 -35.71 1.32 -16.75
N LYS A 56 -35.99 1.26 -15.44
CA LYS A 56 -36.88 0.25 -14.84
C LYS A 56 -38.33 0.38 -15.28
N SER A 57 -38.85 1.61 -15.41
CA SER A 57 -40.20 1.81 -15.94
C SER A 57 -40.28 1.38 -17.41
N LEU A 58 -39.29 1.72 -18.22
CA LEU A 58 -39.24 1.33 -19.63
C LEU A 58 -39.17 -0.19 -19.82
N ALA A 59 -38.38 -0.88 -18.98
CA ALA A 59 -38.29 -2.33 -18.97
C ALA A 59 -39.66 -2.99 -18.67
N SER A 60 -40.40 -2.45 -17.69
CA SER A 60 -41.74 -2.94 -17.33
C SER A 60 -42.81 -2.71 -18.41
N SER A 61 -42.63 -1.69 -19.27
CA SER A 61 -43.53 -1.35 -20.38
C SER A 61 -43.26 -2.14 -21.66
N SER A 62 -42.07 -2.74 -21.80
CA SER A 62 -41.62 -3.48 -23.01
C SER A 62 -41.92 -4.99 -22.99
N VAL A 63 -42.70 -5.47 -22.01
CA VAL A 63 -43.12 -6.88 -21.90
C VAL A 63 -44.17 -7.18 -22.98
N GLY A 64 -43.71 -7.28 -24.23
CA GLY A 64 -44.52 -7.57 -25.40
C GLY A 64 -43.78 -7.30 -26.71
N LYS A 65 -43.23 -8.37 -27.30
CA LYS A 65 -42.73 -8.50 -28.69
C LYS A 65 -41.30 -8.00 -28.99
N SER A 66 -40.35 -8.94 -29.01
CA SER A 66 -39.59 -9.35 -30.22
C SER A 66 -38.52 -10.37 -29.82
N LYS A 67 -38.37 -11.44 -30.60
CA LYS A 67 -37.49 -12.59 -30.32
C LYS A 67 -36.06 -12.40 -30.87
N GLU A 68 -35.67 -11.19 -31.21
CA GLU A 68 -34.50 -10.94 -32.09
C GLU A 68 -33.41 -10.03 -31.50
N ASN A 69 -33.55 -9.53 -30.27
CA ASN A 69 -32.45 -8.94 -29.52
C ASN A 69 -32.42 -9.59 -28.13
N VAL A 70 -31.61 -10.63 -27.96
CA VAL A 70 -31.32 -11.19 -26.63
C VAL A 70 -30.44 -10.17 -25.91
N ILE A 71 -31.05 -9.22 -25.21
CA ILE A 71 -30.31 -8.29 -24.34
C ILE A 71 -29.69 -9.12 -23.22
N ARG A 72 -28.36 -9.22 -23.19
CA ARG A 72 -27.61 -10.13 -22.29
C ARG A 72 -27.82 -9.81 -20.81
N PHE A 73 -28.04 -8.53 -20.49
CA PHE A 73 -28.22 -8.04 -19.12
C PHE A 73 -29.57 -7.31 -18.96
N PRO A 74 -30.19 -7.33 -17.76
CA PRO A 74 -31.40 -6.55 -17.50
C PRO A 74 -31.20 -5.07 -17.83
N VAL A 75 -32.21 -4.45 -18.45
CA VAL A 75 -32.18 -3.01 -18.78
C VAL A 75 -31.91 -2.18 -17.52
N GLY A 76 -30.88 -1.34 -17.59
CA GLY A 76 -30.48 -0.44 -16.51
C GLY A 76 -29.45 -1.02 -15.53
N THR A 77 -28.85 -2.17 -15.84
CA THR A 77 -27.72 -2.74 -15.09
C THR A 77 -26.53 -1.77 -15.04
N GLU A 78 -26.29 -1.01 -16.10
CA GLU A 78 -25.27 0.03 -16.17
C GLU A 78 -25.49 1.14 -15.12
N TRP A 79 -26.75 1.50 -14.84
CA TRP A 79 -27.08 2.48 -13.80
C TRP A 79 -26.96 1.88 -12.39
N ASP A 80 -27.15 0.57 -12.23
CA ASP A 80 -26.89 -0.12 -10.96
C ASP A 80 -25.39 -0.09 -10.62
N ILE A 81 -24.51 -0.25 -11.61
CA ILE A 81 -23.05 -0.13 -11.47
C ILE A 81 -22.66 1.30 -11.11
N LEU A 82 -23.06 2.29 -11.91
CA LEU A 82 -22.72 3.70 -11.67
C LEU A 82 -23.21 4.20 -10.30
N HIS A 83 -24.37 3.72 -9.85
CA HIS A 83 -24.85 4.03 -8.51
C HIS A 83 -23.99 3.36 -7.43
N ALA A 84 -23.52 2.14 -7.64
CA ALA A 84 -22.60 1.52 -6.69
C ALA A 84 -21.29 2.33 -6.60
N ASP A 85 -20.73 2.76 -7.74
CA ASP A 85 -19.52 3.57 -7.80
C ASP A 85 -19.65 4.93 -7.08
N VAL A 86 -20.74 5.68 -7.33
CA VAL A 86 -20.93 6.98 -6.67
C VAL A 86 -21.05 6.84 -5.15
N VAL A 87 -21.66 5.74 -4.67
CA VAL A 87 -21.80 5.45 -3.23
C VAL A 87 -20.45 5.07 -2.62
N VAL A 88 -19.58 4.38 -3.35
CA VAL A 88 -18.19 4.13 -2.90
C VAL A 88 -17.48 5.46 -2.70
N LEU A 89 -17.50 6.35 -3.71
CA LEU A 89 -16.83 7.65 -3.65
C LEU A 89 -17.38 8.52 -2.52
N GLN A 90 -18.70 8.55 -2.31
CA GLN A 90 -19.30 9.24 -1.15
C GLN A 90 -18.81 8.64 0.18
N GLY A 91 -18.74 7.32 0.29
CA GLY A 91 -18.18 6.67 1.48
C GLY A 91 -16.73 7.08 1.75
N MET A 92 -15.92 7.21 0.70
CA MET A 92 -14.55 7.69 0.82
C MET A 92 -14.51 9.17 1.25
N VAL A 93 -15.36 10.04 0.70
CA VAL A 93 -15.51 11.44 1.14
C VAL A 93 -15.86 11.52 2.63
N HIS A 94 -16.81 10.71 3.10
CA HIS A 94 -17.17 10.66 4.52
C HIS A 94 -16.00 10.24 5.42
N THR A 95 -15.17 9.30 4.94
CA THR A 95 -13.95 8.89 5.65
C THR A 95 -12.97 10.06 5.80
N LEU A 96 -12.84 10.89 4.77
CA LEU A 96 -11.97 12.07 4.78
C LEU A 96 -12.48 13.21 5.68
N SER A 97 -13.75 13.19 6.09
CA SER A 97 -14.31 14.22 6.98
C SER A 97 -13.78 14.18 8.42
N GLU A 98 -12.97 13.16 8.78
CA GLU A 98 -12.38 12.93 10.10
C GLU A 98 -13.36 13.00 11.29
N SER A 99 -14.65 12.75 11.05
CA SER A 99 -15.70 12.83 12.06
C SER A 99 -16.25 11.44 12.40
N TYR A 100 -16.61 11.22 13.67
CA TYR A 100 -17.23 9.96 14.11
C TYR A 100 -18.47 9.60 13.28
N TYR A 101 -19.34 10.58 13.03
CA TYR A 101 -20.51 10.40 12.16
C TYR A 101 -20.14 10.14 10.70
N GLY A 102 -19.08 10.78 10.19
CA GLY A 102 -18.52 10.50 8.86
C GLY A 102 -18.05 9.05 8.73
N TYR A 103 -17.35 8.51 9.73
CA TYR A 103 -16.93 7.10 9.69
C TYR A 103 -18.13 6.13 9.69
N LEU A 104 -19.19 6.42 10.43
CA LEU A 104 -20.42 5.61 10.39
C LEU A 104 -21.12 5.68 9.02
N GLN A 105 -21.18 6.88 8.42
CA GLN A 105 -21.72 7.07 7.07
C GLN A 105 -20.87 6.35 6.01
N ALA A 106 -19.54 6.40 6.14
CA ALA A 106 -18.61 5.68 5.28
C ALA A 106 -18.84 4.17 5.37
N LEU A 107 -18.93 3.60 6.57
CA LEU A 107 -19.20 2.18 6.79
C LEU A 107 -20.53 1.76 6.15
N TYR A 108 -21.59 2.56 6.33
CA TYR A 108 -22.89 2.30 5.73
C TYR A 108 -22.83 2.33 4.20
N ALA A 109 -22.21 3.37 3.62
CA ALA A 109 -22.07 3.54 2.19
C ALA A 109 -21.28 2.39 1.55
N LEU A 110 -20.12 2.04 2.13
CA LEU A 110 -19.28 0.95 1.65
C LEU A 110 -19.98 -0.41 1.75
N ASN A 111 -20.74 -0.66 2.83
CA ASN A 111 -21.54 -1.89 2.95
C ASN A 111 -22.67 -1.96 1.90
N SER A 112 -23.33 -0.83 1.64
CA SER A 112 -24.35 -0.70 0.61
C SER A 112 -23.79 -0.95 -0.79
N ALA A 113 -22.65 -0.33 -1.12
CA ALA A 113 -21.97 -0.53 -2.39
C ALA A 113 -21.49 -1.98 -2.57
N HIS A 114 -20.85 -2.57 -1.57
CA HIS A 114 -20.46 -3.97 -1.60
C HIS A 114 -21.65 -4.89 -1.86
N SER A 115 -22.76 -4.71 -1.13
CA SER A 115 -23.97 -5.50 -1.30
C SER A 115 -24.54 -5.39 -2.73
N LYS A 116 -24.40 -4.23 -3.38
CA LYS A 116 -24.78 -4.05 -4.79
C LYS A 116 -23.84 -4.82 -5.72
N PHE A 117 -22.51 -4.71 -5.54
CA PHE A 117 -21.54 -5.44 -6.36
C PHE A 117 -21.66 -6.96 -6.22
N VAL A 118 -21.98 -7.49 -5.03
CA VAL A 118 -22.28 -8.92 -4.83
C VAL A 118 -23.52 -9.35 -5.62
N LYS A 119 -24.58 -8.52 -5.64
CA LYS A 119 -25.78 -8.81 -6.43
C LYS A 119 -25.50 -8.73 -7.93
N LEU A 120 -24.76 -7.72 -8.37
CA LEU A 120 -24.32 -7.55 -9.76
C LEU A 120 -23.48 -8.74 -10.21
N GLN A 121 -22.53 -9.19 -9.38
CA GLN A 121 -21.71 -10.36 -9.67
C GLN A 121 -22.57 -11.62 -9.86
N LYS A 122 -23.55 -11.88 -8.99
CA LYS A 122 -24.44 -13.05 -9.15
C LYS A 122 -25.33 -12.95 -10.40
N ASN A 123 -25.77 -11.76 -10.75
CA ASN A 123 -26.64 -11.53 -11.91
C ASN A 123 -25.87 -11.62 -13.23
N ILE A 124 -24.64 -11.10 -13.28
CA ILE A 124 -23.80 -11.03 -14.48
C ILE A 124 -22.98 -12.31 -14.67
N PHE A 125 -22.55 -12.96 -13.57
CA PHE A 125 -21.73 -14.18 -13.56
C PHE A 125 -22.40 -15.31 -12.75
N PRO A 126 -23.59 -15.80 -13.15
CA PRO A 126 -24.34 -16.81 -12.39
C PRO A 126 -23.62 -18.17 -12.28
N ARG A 127 -22.68 -18.46 -13.20
CA ARG A 127 -21.84 -19.67 -13.20
C ARG A 127 -20.43 -19.42 -12.64
N GLY A 128 -20.19 -18.26 -12.03
CA GLY A 128 -18.86 -17.82 -11.64
C GLY A 128 -18.01 -17.37 -12.83
N PHE A 129 -16.71 -17.16 -12.59
CA PHE A 129 -15.77 -16.67 -13.59
C PHE A 129 -15.11 -17.79 -14.43
N ASP A 130 -15.63 -19.02 -14.36
CA ASP A 130 -15.08 -20.22 -15.02
C ASP A 130 -15.26 -20.26 -16.54
N GLY A 131 -16.26 -19.55 -17.08
CA GLY A 131 -16.45 -19.40 -18.53
C GLY A 131 -15.61 -18.30 -19.20
N HIS A 132 -15.05 -17.37 -18.42
CA HIS A 132 -14.33 -16.21 -18.94
C HIS A 132 -12.82 -16.47 -18.87
N LYS A 133 -12.19 -16.74 -20.02
CA LYS A 133 -10.74 -17.00 -20.08
C LYS A 133 -9.96 -15.74 -19.67
N PRO A 134 -9.13 -15.79 -18.61
CA PRO A 134 -8.24 -14.69 -18.29
C PRO A 134 -7.16 -14.57 -19.37
N PHE A 135 -6.92 -13.34 -19.84
CA PHE A 135 -5.77 -13.06 -20.70
C PHE A 135 -4.50 -13.16 -19.85
N ILE A 136 -3.76 -14.27 -19.97
CA ILE A 136 -2.36 -14.30 -19.54
C ILE A 136 -1.61 -13.53 -20.62
N ALA A 137 -1.13 -12.32 -20.27
CA ALA A 137 -0.15 -11.61 -21.08
C ALA A 137 1.03 -12.55 -21.35
N THR A 138 1.07 -13.10 -22.55
CA THR A 138 2.21 -13.89 -22.99
C THR A 138 3.37 -12.92 -23.08
N THR A 139 4.37 -13.14 -22.23
CA THR A 139 5.69 -12.52 -22.31
C THR A 139 6.09 -12.37 -23.77
N MET A 140 6.41 -11.14 -24.20
CA MET A 140 7.07 -10.91 -25.48
C MET A 140 8.39 -11.69 -25.49
N LYS A 141 8.38 -12.91 -26.03
CA LYS A 141 9.58 -13.61 -26.46
C LYS A 141 9.79 -13.25 -27.92
N GLN A 142 10.78 -12.40 -28.16
CA GLN A 142 11.40 -12.26 -29.47
C GLN A 142 11.81 -13.64 -29.95
N SER A 143 11.34 -14.02 -31.14
CA SER A 143 11.72 -15.25 -31.82
C SER A 143 13.09 -15.07 -32.48
N PRO A 144 13.93 -16.10 -32.50
CA PRO A 144 14.82 -16.34 -33.62
C PRO A 144 14.38 -17.58 -34.40
N ASP A 145 14.38 -17.44 -35.72
CA ASP A 145 14.10 -18.47 -36.72
C ASP A 145 15.07 -19.66 -36.66
N SER A 146 14.57 -20.89 -36.91
CA SER A 146 15.09 -21.84 -37.92
C SER A 146 14.45 -23.24 -37.87
N SER A 147 13.87 -23.64 -39.02
CA SER A 147 13.79 -24.96 -39.68
C SER A 147 13.71 -26.31 -38.92
N SER A 148 12.56 -26.99 -39.11
CA SER A 148 12.13 -28.42 -39.21
C SER A 148 13.16 -29.60 -39.22
N PRO A 149 12.76 -30.93 -39.22
CA PRO A 149 11.41 -31.57 -39.18
C PRO A 149 11.20 -32.81 -38.24
N SER A 150 9.93 -33.07 -37.92
CA SER A 150 9.18 -34.35 -37.85
C SER A 150 9.72 -35.63 -37.16
N THR A 151 8.93 -36.20 -36.23
CA THR A 151 8.52 -37.64 -36.30
C THR A 151 7.25 -37.94 -35.48
N SER A 152 6.46 -38.89 -35.98
CA SER A 152 5.07 -39.21 -35.63
C SER A 152 4.94 -40.57 -34.92
N ALA A 153 3.96 -40.74 -34.03
CA ALA A 153 3.27 -42.00 -33.65
C ALA A 153 2.09 -41.63 -32.71
N ILE A 154 0.77 -41.73 -33.02
CA ILE A 154 -0.17 -42.88 -33.23
C ILE A 154 0.00 -43.98 -32.14
N THR A 155 -0.96 -44.52 -31.35
CA THR A 155 -2.43 -44.79 -31.49
C THR A 155 -3.06 -45.23 -30.12
N SER A 156 -4.30 -44.79 -29.83
CA SER A 156 -5.51 -45.46 -29.24
C SER A 156 -5.54 -46.44 -28.02
N ALA A 157 -6.40 -46.06 -27.03
CA ALA A 157 -7.57 -46.77 -26.39
C ALA A 157 -7.38 -48.01 -25.46
N PRO A 158 -8.42 -48.53 -24.74
CA PRO A 158 -9.37 -47.93 -23.76
C PRO A 158 -9.55 -48.75 -22.42
N THR A 159 -10.40 -48.23 -21.52
CA THR A 159 -10.92 -48.75 -20.21
C THR A 159 -11.46 -50.20 -20.16
N PRO A 160 -11.61 -50.81 -18.95
CA PRO A 160 -12.96 -51.02 -18.37
C PRO A 160 -13.09 -50.91 -16.81
N SER A 161 -14.33 -51.14 -16.36
CA SER A 161 -15.10 -50.80 -15.15
C SER A 161 -14.95 -51.59 -13.82
N ARG A 162 -15.32 -50.90 -12.71
CA ARG A 162 -16.02 -51.22 -11.40
C ARG A 162 -16.26 -52.68 -10.92
N PRO A 163 -16.39 -53.00 -9.59
CA PRO A 163 -17.55 -52.67 -8.67
C PRO A 163 -17.16 -52.39 -7.16
N SER A 164 -17.71 -51.45 -6.36
CA SER A 164 -18.95 -51.32 -5.52
C SER A 164 -19.04 -51.97 -4.09
N LEU A 165 -19.19 -51.12 -3.03
CA LEU A 165 -19.84 -51.23 -1.67
C LEU A 165 -19.19 -52.03 -0.50
N PRO A 166 -19.53 -51.84 0.82
CA PRO A 166 -20.56 -51.00 1.48
C PRO A 166 -20.20 -50.20 2.80
N LYS A 167 -21.28 -49.60 3.34
CA LYS A 167 -21.62 -48.66 4.45
C LYS A 167 -21.40 -49.11 5.93
N ALA A 168 -21.18 -48.16 6.86
CA ALA A 168 -21.59 -48.17 8.29
C ALA A 168 -21.58 -46.72 8.87
N LYS A 169 -22.70 -46.12 9.32
CA LYS A 169 -23.29 -46.02 10.70
C LYS A 169 -22.32 -45.43 11.76
N SER A 170 -22.62 -44.52 12.70
CA SER A 170 -23.66 -43.50 13.00
C SER A 170 -23.38 -42.95 14.43
N ALA A 171 -23.32 -41.63 14.62
CA ALA A 171 -23.74 -40.82 15.81
C ALA A 171 -23.16 -41.13 17.24
N PRO A 172 -23.30 -40.26 18.28
CA PRO A 172 -24.14 -39.07 18.38
C PRO A 172 -23.47 -37.79 18.93
N ALA A 173 -24.30 -36.76 19.00
CA ALA A 173 -24.04 -35.37 19.33
C ALA A 173 -24.03 -35.06 20.84
N ALA A 174 -23.51 -33.88 21.18
CA ALA A 174 -23.98 -33.08 22.31
C ALA A 174 -24.26 -31.64 21.84
N SER A 175 -25.55 -31.30 21.86
CA SER A 175 -26.19 -29.98 21.95
C SER A 175 -25.59 -29.12 23.08
N GLY A 176 -25.64 -27.79 23.13
CA GLY A 176 -26.45 -26.78 22.44
C GLY A 176 -26.49 -25.52 23.33
N LEU A 177 -27.44 -24.61 23.05
CA LEU A 177 -27.78 -23.37 23.78
C LEU A 177 -27.07 -22.10 23.31
N PHE A 178 -27.49 -21.52 22.18
CA PHE A 178 -28.07 -20.16 22.14
C PHE A 178 -28.65 -19.92 20.74
N THR A 179 -29.87 -20.42 20.54
CA THR A 179 -30.71 -20.09 19.39
C THR A 179 -31.96 -19.39 19.90
N ARG A 180 -32.10 -18.07 19.67
CA ARG A 180 -33.36 -17.38 19.34
C ARG A 180 -33.19 -15.86 19.28
N LEU A 181 -33.14 -15.30 18.08
CA LEU A 181 -34.11 -14.30 17.63
C LEU A 181 -34.01 -14.16 16.10
N VAL A 182 -35.15 -13.92 15.46
CA VAL A 182 -35.40 -13.73 14.01
C VAL A 182 -35.82 -15.02 13.29
N GLY A 183 -37.13 -15.23 13.33
CA GLY A 183 -37.82 -16.19 12.47
C GLY A 183 -37.96 -15.65 11.05
N THR A 184 -37.81 -16.55 10.07
CA THR A 184 -38.44 -16.45 8.75
C THR A 184 -38.78 -17.88 8.31
N GLN A 185 -40.00 -18.05 7.81
CA GLN A 185 -40.58 -19.33 7.42
C GLN A 185 -39.79 -19.98 6.27
N GLU A 186 -39.36 -21.22 6.46
CA GLU A 186 -38.96 -22.11 5.36
C GLU A 186 -40.21 -22.60 4.62
N LYS A 187 -40.24 -22.39 3.30
CA LYS A 187 -41.18 -23.04 2.40
C LYS A 187 -40.41 -24.09 1.60
N THR A 188 -40.61 -25.35 1.97
CA THR A 188 -40.16 -26.55 1.28
C THR A 188 -40.65 -26.54 -0.17
N ILE A 189 -39.75 -26.73 -1.14
CA ILE A 189 -40.11 -27.12 -2.51
C ILE A 189 -39.32 -28.37 -2.88
N THR A 190 -40.10 -29.40 -3.18
CA THR A 190 -39.76 -30.76 -3.60
C THR A 190 -38.94 -30.78 -4.89
N SER A 191 -38.03 -31.75 -4.97
CA SER A 191 -37.30 -32.12 -6.19
C SER A 191 -38.25 -32.67 -7.26
N THR A 192 -38.15 -32.17 -8.50
CA THR A 192 -38.56 -32.95 -9.68
C THR A 192 -37.84 -32.49 -10.95
N SER A 193 -37.44 -33.50 -11.74
CA SER A 193 -37.07 -33.52 -13.16
C SER A 193 -35.81 -32.77 -13.63
N SER A 194 -34.82 -33.60 -13.92
CA SER A 194 -33.83 -33.46 -14.99
C SER A 194 -34.45 -32.94 -16.29
N SER A 195 -33.92 -31.82 -16.80
CA SER A 195 -34.00 -31.50 -18.23
C SER A 195 -32.60 -31.13 -18.71
N SER A 196 -32.12 -31.91 -19.67
CA SER A 196 -30.93 -31.65 -20.47
C SER A 196 -31.17 -30.39 -21.31
N GLN A 197 -30.60 -29.26 -20.89
CA GLN A 197 -30.48 -28.07 -21.75
C GLN A 197 -29.05 -27.96 -22.27
N GLY A 198 -28.95 -27.86 -23.58
CA GLY A 198 -27.71 -27.89 -24.36
C GLY A 198 -26.74 -26.76 -24.03
N VAL A 199 -25.50 -27.00 -24.44
CA VAL A 199 -24.37 -26.07 -24.39
C VAL A 199 -24.73 -24.84 -25.23
N VAL A 200 -25.14 -23.76 -24.56
CA VAL A 200 -25.09 -22.42 -25.12
C VAL A 200 -23.72 -21.86 -24.76
N GLU A 201 -22.86 -21.76 -25.76
CA GLU A 201 -21.55 -21.09 -25.69
C GLU A 201 -21.77 -19.62 -25.26
N GLU A 202 -21.04 -19.16 -24.22
CA GLU A 202 -21.09 -17.76 -23.78
C GLU A 202 -20.54 -16.87 -24.91
N GLN A 203 -21.41 -16.19 -25.63
CA GLN A 203 -21.00 -15.26 -26.68
C GLN A 203 -20.27 -14.03 -26.07
N PRO A 204 -19.27 -13.46 -26.78
CA PRO A 204 -18.58 -12.25 -26.33
C PRO A 204 -19.57 -11.08 -26.15
N PRO A 205 -19.27 -10.08 -25.28
CA PRO A 205 -20.11 -8.90 -25.11
C PRO A 205 -20.41 -8.26 -26.47
N ASN A 206 -21.68 -7.92 -26.73
CA ASN A 206 -22.07 -7.32 -28.00
C ASN A 206 -22.29 -5.82 -27.79
N GLY A 207 -21.22 -5.05 -27.95
CA GLY A 207 -21.21 -3.59 -27.86
C GLY A 207 -20.68 -3.02 -26.55
N TYR A 208 -20.27 -1.75 -26.62
CA TYR A 208 -19.52 -1.05 -25.57
C TYR A 208 -20.19 -1.00 -24.18
N ILE A 209 -21.53 -0.95 -24.11
CA ILE A 209 -22.24 -0.92 -22.83
C ILE A 209 -22.17 -2.27 -22.10
N GLU A 210 -22.28 -3.38 -22.85
CA GLU A 210 -22.16 -4.72 -22.25
C GLU A 210 -20.75 -4.97 -21.73
N GLU A 211 -19.73 -4.50 -22.45
CA GLU A 211 -18.34 -4.52 -22.01
C GLU A 211 -18.14 -3.75 -20.70
N LEU A 212 -18.66 -2.52 -20.61
CA LEU A 212 -18.61 -1.72 -19.38
C LEU A 212 -19.37 -2.37 -18.23
N VAL A 213 -20.48 -3.05 -18.50
CA VAL A 213 -21.25 -3.77 -17.47
C VAL A 213 -20.45 -4.94 -16.90
N VAL A 214 -19.84 -5.77 -17.78
CA VAL A 214 -18.99 -6.89 -17.37
C VAL A 214 -17.76 -6.36 -16.62
N CYS A 215 -17.09 -5.35 -17.18
CA CYS A 215 -15.90 -4.73 -16.60
C CYS A 215 -16.17 -4.14 -15.22
N GLY A 216 -17.18 -3.26 -15.09
CA GLY A 216 -17.50 -2.58 -13.83
C GLY A 216 -17.97 -3.52 -12.73
N ALA A 217 -18.78 -4.54 -13.05
CA ALA A 217 -19.23 -5.52 -12.08
C ALA A 217 -18.08 -6.41 -11.57
N ALA A 218 -17.22 -6.88 -12.47
CA ALA A 218 -16.04 -7.67 -12.11
C ALA A 218 -15.01 -6.84 -11.34
N PHE A 219 -14.79 -5.59 -11.73
CA PHE A 219 -13.90 -4.64 -11.05
C PHE A 219 -14.34 -4.37 -9.62
N GLY A 220 -15.58 -3.88 -9.43
CA GLY A 220 -16.08 -3.51 -8.11
C GLY A 220 -16.12 -4.69 -7.15
N PHE A 221 -16.59 -5.86 -7.61
CA PHE A 221 -16.56 -7.09 -6.81
C PHE A 221 -15.13 -7.53 -6.46
N GLY A 222 -14.22 -7.52 -7.43
CA GLY A 222 -12.82 -7.88 -7.24
C GLY A 222 -12.11 -6.94 -6.27
N LEU A 223 -12.32 -5.63 -6.42
CA LEU A 223 -11.71 -4.60 -5.58
C LEU A 223 -12.15 -4.74 -4.11
N PHE A 224 -13.44 -4.90 -3.83
CA PHE A 224 -13.92 -5.12 -2.46
C PHE A 224 -13.32 -6.39 -1.84
N ASN A 225 -13.32 -7.51 -2.57
CA ASN A 225 -12.72 -8.76 -2.07
C ASN A 225 -11.21 -8.62 -1.82
N LEU A 226 -10.50 -7.88 -2.68
CA LEU A 226 -9.08 -7.62 -2.52
C LEU A 226 -8.81 -6.75 -1.29
N ILE A 227 -9.54 -5.65 -1.12
CA ILE A 227 -9.41 -4.75 0.03
C ILE A 227 -9.68 -5.51 1.33
N PHE A 228 -10.77 -6.29 1.40
CA PHE A 228 -11.07 -7.09 2.58
C PHE A 228 -10.04 -8.20 2.84
N SER A 229 -9.32 -8.67 1.82
CA SER A 229 -8.23 -9.63 2.00
C SER A 229 -7.01 -9.04 2.71
N PHE A 230 -6.82 -7.72 2.64
CA PHE A 230 -5.75 -7.01 3.36
C PHE A 230 -6.10 -6.67 4.80
N LEU A 231 -7.34 -6.92 5.25
CA LEU A 231 -7.71 -6.65 6.63
C LEU A 231 -6.98 -7.59 7.60
N PRO A 232 -6.47 -7.09 8.74
CA PRO A 232 -5.93 -7.93 9.80
C PRO A 232 -6.93 -8.99 10.26
N ALA A 233 -6.47 -10.14 10.74
CA ALA A 233 -7.33 -11.28 11.11
C ALA A 233 -8.47 -10.90 12.08
N LYS A 234 -8.21 -10.03 13.06
CA LYS A 234 -9.22 -9.53 14.02
C LYS A 234 -10.29 -8.67 13.32
N ALA A 235 -9.88 -7.81 12.39
CA ALA A 235 -10.79 -7.01 11.59
C ALA A 235 -11.59 -7.87 10.59
N ARG A 236 -10.96 -8.91 10.01
CA ARG A 236 -11.63 -9.94 9.20
C ARG A 236 -12.74 -10.67 9.95
N GLY A 237 -12.57 -10.93 11.24
CA GLY A 237 -13.64 -11.48 12.09
C GLY A 237 -14.85 -10.54 12.21
N LEU A 238 -14.61 -9.25 12.44
CA LEU A 238 -15.66 -8.24 12.57
C LEU A 238 -16.44 -8.02 11.26
N VAL A 239 -15.74 -8.00 10.12
CA VAL A 239 -16.42 -7.98 8.81
C VAL A 239 -17.07 -9.35 8.50
N GLY A 240 -16.51 -10.46 8.96
CA GLY A 240 -17.16 -11.78 8.87
C GLY A 240 -18.57 -11.80 9.46
N ILE A 241 -18.78 -11.12 10.59
CA ILE A 241 -20.09 -10.97 11.26
C ILE A 241 -21.10 -10.19 10.39
N LEU A 242 -20.61 -9.27 9.56
CA LEU A 242 -21.42 -8.52 8.58
C LEU A 242 -21.62 -9.29 7.26
N GLY A 243 -21.21 -10.56 7.20
CA GLY A 243 -21.39 -11.43 6.04
C GLY A 243 -20.27 -11.37 5.00
N TYR A 244 -19.15 -10.71 5.31
CA TYR A 244 -18.02 -10.58 4.39
C TYR A 244 -17.13 -11.83 4.42
N LYS A 245 -16.81 -12.38 3.25
CA LYS A 245 -15.78 -13.42 3.07
C LYS A 245 -14.73 -12.88 2.11
N ALA A 246 -13.51 -12.69 2.60
CA ALA A 246 -12.40 -12.27 1.76
C ALA A 246 -11.80 -13.50 1.05
N ASP A 247 -11.75 -13.46 -0.27
CA ASP A 247 -11.07 -14.45 -1.10
C ASP A 247 -10.17 -13.72 -2.11
N ARG A 248 -8.86 -13.73 -1.84
CA ARG A 248 -7.86 -13.04 -2.66
C ARG A 248 -7.73 -13.66 -4.06
N ALA A 249 -7.87 -14.98 -4.17
CA ALA A 249 -7.76 -15.66 -5.46
C ALA A 249 -8.95 -15.31 -6.36
N LEU A 250 -10.16 -15.33 -5.78
CA LEU A 250 -11.37 -14.87 -6.46
C LEU A 250 -11.26 -13.40 -6.83
N ALA A 251 -10.76 -12.55 -5.93
CA ALA A 251 -10.55 -11.12 -6.19
C ALA A 251 -9.67 -10.87 -7.41
N LEU A 252 -8.49 -11.50 -7.46
CA LEU A 252 -7.54 -11.35 -8.56
C LEU A 252 -8.13 -11.88 -9.87
N ARG A 253 -8.89 -12.98 -9.82
CA ARG A 253 -9.59 -13.52 -10.99
C ARG A 253 -10.66 -12.56 -11.51
N SER A 254 -11.47 -11.98 -10.64
CA SER A 254 -12.46 -10.98 -11.02
C SER A 254 -11.82 -9.74 -11.65
N LEU A 255 -10.70 -9.27 -11.09
CA LEU A 255 -9.93 -8.16 -11.67
C LEU A 255 -9.35 -8.51 -13.03
N ALA A 256 -8.88 -9.76 -13.23
CA ALA A 256 -8.41 -10.23 -14.53
C ALA A 256 -9.54 -10.28 -15.58
N VAL A 257 -10.76 -10.68 -15.18
CA VAL A 257 -11.94 -10.62 -16.06
C VAL A 257 -12.30 -9.19 -16.42
N SER A 258 -12.24 -8.26 -15.45
CA SER A 258 -12.44 -6.83 -15.72
C SER A 258 -11.43 -6.29 -16.74
N ALA A 259 -10.15 -6.61 -16.57
CA ALA A 259 -9.09 -6.21 -17.48
C ALA A 259 -9.31 -6.78 -18.91
N ALA A 260 -9.75 -8.03 -19.01
CA ALA A 260 -10.00 -8.69 -20.30
C ALA A 260 -11.29 -8.24 -21.00
N ALA A 261 -12.28 -7.74 -20.25
CA ALA A 261 -13.57 -7.30 -20.80
C ALA A 261 -13.53 -5.92 -21.47
N SER A 262 -12.50 -5.12 -21.20
CA SER A 262 -12.35 -3.79 -21.80
C SER A 262 -11.79 -3.90 -23.22
N SER A 263 -12.60 -3.63 -24.24
CA SER A 263 -12.10 -3.48 -25.63
C SER A 263 -11.20 -2.24 -25.81
N THR A 264 -11.35 -1.27 -24.90
CA THR A 264 -10.49 -0.10 -24.82
C THR A 264 -9.28 -0.47 -23.97
N ASP A 265 -8.10 -0.44 -24.56
CA ASP A 265 -6.86 -0.60 -23.81
C ASP A 265 -6.79 0.50 -22.72
N PRO A 266 -6.90 0.15 -21.42
CA PRO A 266 -6.80 1.14 -20.37
C PRO A 266 -5.43 1.84 -20.41
N HIS A 267 -4.39 1.17 -20.90
CA HIS A 267 -3.08 1.79 -21.10
C HIS A 267 -3.16 2.90 -22.15
N ALA A 268 -3.90 2.74 -23.25
CA ALA A 268 -4.09 3.80 -24.24
C ALA A 268 -4.82 5.02 -23.64
N VAL A 269 -5.77 4.82 -22.72
CA VAL A 269 -6.43 5.91 -21.99
C VAL A 269 -5.42 6.63 -21.08
N PHE A 270 -4.64 5.87 -20.31
CA PHE A 270 -3.60 6.42 -19.45
C PHE A 270 -2.49 7.12 -20.24
N SER A 271 -2.01 6.54 -21.33
CA SER A 271 -1.04 7.15 -22.25
C SER A 271 -1.59 8.42 -22.89
N GLY A 272 -2.88 8.45 -23.26
CA GLY A 272 -3.54 9.65 -23.75
C GLY A 272 -3.65 10.74 -22.67
N LEU A 273 -3.91 10.36 -21.42
CA LEU A 273 -3.94 11.29 -20.29
C LEU A 273 -2.55 11.80 -19.92
N GLU A 274 -1.53 10.94 -19.94
CA GLU A 274 -0.13 11.30 -19.72
C GLU A 274 0.36 12.23 -20.82
N ALA A 275 0.08 11.93 -22.10
CA ALA A 275 0.44 12.79 -23.22
C ALA A 275 -0.25 14.18 -23.15
N ARG A 276 -1.49 14.22 -22.65
CA ARG A 276 -2.24 15.47 -22.45
C ARG A 276 -1.79 16.25 -21.23
N HIS A 277 -1.35 15.55 -20.18
CA HIS A 277 -0.93 16.11 -18.91
C HIS A 277 0.46 15.58 -18.50
N PRO A 278 1.52 15.88 -19.27
CA PRO A 278 2.84 15.29 -19.05
C PRO A 278 3.48 15.76 -17.74
N LYS A 279 3.01 16.87 -17.19
CA LYS A 279 3.42 17.43 -15.89
C LYS A 279 2.51 16.98 -14.74
N GLY A 280 1.65 15.98 -14.97
CA GLY A 280 0.77 15.45 -13.94
C GLY A 280 1.59 14.83 -12.81
N ALA A 281 1.52 15.42 -11.62
CA ALA A 281 2.41 15.03 -10.53
C ALA A 281 2.18 13.60 -10.00
N LEU A 282 1.00 13.00 -10.21
CA LEU A 282 0.81 11.56 -9.98
C LEU A 282 1.64 10.69 -10.94
N TRP A 283 1.79 11.09 -12.20
CA TRP A 283 2.64 10.37 -13.17
C TRP A 283 4.10 10.43 -12.72
N ILE A 284 4.54 11.63 -12.34
CA ILE A 284 5.90 11.89 -11.87
C ILE A 284 6.17 11.08 -10.59
N LEU A 285 5.28 11.13 -9.60
CA LEU A 285 5.42 10.41 -8.34
C LEU A 285 5.58 8.90 -8.57
N ASN A 286 4.68 8.31 -9.37
CA ASN A 286 4.72 6.87 -9.63
C ASN A 286 5.95 6.47 -10.47
N ARG A 287 6.33 7.28 -11.47
CA ARG A 287 7.55 7.08 -12.24
C ARG A 287 8.79 7.15 -11.36
N ALA A 288 8.89 8.15 -10.48
CA ALA A 288 10.00 8.29 -9.54
C ALA A 288 10.10 7.09 -8.60
N LYS A 289 8.98 6.61 -8.06
CA LYS A 289 8.92 5.38 -7.25
C LYS A 289 9.45 4.16 -8.01
N ILE A 290 9.02 3.97 -9.25
CA ILE A 290 9.49 2.85 -10.09
C ILE A 290 10.99 2.99 -10.38
N CYS A 291 11.46 4.18 -10.75
CA CYS A 291 12.89 4.45 -10.95
C CYS A 291 13.69 4.09 -9.68
N HIS A 292 13.26 4.56 -8.51
CA HIS A 292 13.91 4.25 -7.25
C HIS A 292 13.89 2.73 -6.93
N PHE A 293 12.74 2.06 -7.08
CA PHE A 293 12.63 0.61 -6.87
C PHE A 293 13.45 -0.23 -7.87
N THR A 294 13.83 0.35 -9.00
CA THR A 294 14.67 -0.30 -10.03
C THR A 294 16.14 0.12 -9.95
N GLY A 295 16.56 0.78 -8.85
CA GLY A 295 17.95 1.20 -8.64
C GLY A 295 18.37 2.44 -9.43
N ARG A 296 17.42 3.17 -10.03
CA ARG A 296 17.66 4.42 -10.77
C ARG A 296 17.30 5.62 -9.89
N SER A 297 17.95 5.71 -8.73
CA SER A 297 17.65 6.73 -7.72
C SER A 297 17.92 8.16 -8.23
N ASP A 298 18.97 8.38 -9.02
CA ASP A 298 19.26 9.70 -9.59
C ASP A 298 18.19 10.17 -10.56
N GLU A 299 17.67 9.28 -11.41
CA GLU A 299 16.54 9.59 -12.30
C GLU A 299 15.28 9.93 -11.48
N ALA A 300 15.03 9.21 -10.40
CA ALA A 300 13.91 9.48 -9.51
C ALA A 300 14.03 10.85 -8.84
N ILE A 301 15.20 11.17 -8.29
CA ILE A 301 15.49 12.47 -7.66
C ILE A 301 15.33 13.59 -8.68
N SER A 302 15.95 13.46 -9.86
CA SER A 302 15.88 14.46 -10.92
C SER A 302 14.44 14.72 -11.38
N ALA A 303 13.63 13.66 -11.56
CA ALA A 303 12.24 13.79 -11.95
C ALA A 303 11.42 14.55 -10.89
N LEU A 304 11.60 14.24 -9.59
CA LEU A 304 10.91 14.90 -8.49
C LEU A 304 11.35 16.35 -8.33
N GLN A 305 12.65 16.64 -8.39
CA GLN A 305 13.20 18.00 -8.32
C GLN A 305 12.70 18.86 -9.48
N THR A 306 12.72 18.33 -10.71
CA THR A 306 12.21 19.02 -11.89
C THR A 306 10.72 19.36 -11.75
N ALA A 307 9.94 18.45 -11.19
CA ALA A 307 8.51 18.67 -10.95
C ALA A 307 8.23 19.71 -9.87
N LEU A 308 9.13 19.83 -8.91
CA LEU A 308 9.04 20.75 -7.77
C LEU A 308 9.75 22.09 -8.00
N ALA A 309 10.34 22.29 -9.18
CA ALA A 309 11.08 23.50 -9.55
C ALA A 309 10.12 24.66 -9.87
N PRO A 310 10.46 25.91 -9.51
CA PRO A 310 9.64 27.06 -9.83
C PRO A 310 9.45 27.27 -11.34
N VAL A 311 8.22 27.63 -11.74
CA VAL A 311 7.76 27.72 -13.14
C VAL A 311 8.59 28.71 -14.00
N GLU A 312 9.28 29.67 -13.40
CA GLU A 312 10.07 30.71 -14.10
C GLU A 312 11.26 30.16 -14.89
N THR A 313 11.75 28.95 -14.59
CA THR A 313 12.93 28.38 -15.27
C THR A 313 12.65 27.72 -16.64
N GLN A 314 11.40 27.74 -17.14
CA GLN A 314 11.06 27.09 -18.42
C GLN A 314 10.73 28.06 -19.57
N SER A 315 10.99 29.36 -19.38
CA SER A 315 10.63 30.43 -20.33
C SER A 315 11.78 31.38 -20.68
N GLU A 316 13.03 30.91 -20.77
CA GLU A 316 14.11 31.77 -21.29
C GLU A 316 14.98 31.04 -22.31
N THR A 317 14.38 30.75 -23.47
CA THR A 317 15.09 30.73 -24.75
C THR A 317 14.34 31.57 -25.78
N SER A 318 14.07 32.83 -25.45
CA SER A 318 14.04 33.94 -26.42
C SER A 318 13.76 35.25 -25.70
N SER A 319 14.41 36.30 -26.19
CA SER A 319 14.17 37.73 -25.89
C SER A 319 15.07 38.34 -24.82
N THR A 320 16.15 38.95 -25.32
CA THR A 320 16.87 40.08 -24.72
C THR A 320 15.90 41.20 -24.31
N GLU A 321 15.85 41.54 -23.02
CA GLU A 321 15.75 42.93 -22.54
C GLU A 321 15.98 42.99 -21.01
N LYS A 322 16.86 43.91 -20.58
CA LYS A 322 16.99 44.36 -19.18
C LYS A 322 15.94 45.46 -18.94
N PRO A 323 15.35 45.58 -17.75
CA PRO A 323 15.93 46.54 -16.78
C PRO A 323 15.87 46.12 -15.30
N SER A 324 16.76 46.77 -14.55
CA SER A 324 17.00 46.74 -13.11
C SER A 324 15.86 47.33 -12.26
N THR A 325 15.54 46.69 -11.12
CA THR A 325 15.73 47.21 -9.74
C THR A 325 15.38 46.11 -8.73
N SER A 326 16.09 46.09 -7.61
CA SER A 326 16.16 45.05 -6.57
C SER A 326 14.82 44.50 -6.04
N PRO A 327 14.69 43.18 -5.80
CA PRO A 327 13.71 42.64 -4.87
C PRO A 327 14.36 42.26 -3.53
N ASP A 328 13.73 42.70 -2.45
CA ASP A 328 13.97 42.18 -1.10
C ASP A 328 13.78 40.66 -1.06
N ALA A 329 14.72 39.97 -0.41
CA ALA A 329 14.88 38.52 -0.43
C ALA A 329 13.85 37.73 0.42
N SER A 330 12.68 38.27 0.73
CA SER A 330 11.72 37.62 1.65
C SER A 330 10.46 37.04 1.01
N ASP A 331 10.17 37.30 -0.27
CA ASP A 331 8.90 36.89 -0.90
C ASP A 331 9.09 36.14 -2.23
N ALA A 332 10.08 35.25 -2.31
CA ALA A 332 10.12 34.26 -3.38
C ALA A 332 8.91 33.33 -3.23
N LYS A 333 7.83 33.62 -3.97
CA LYS A 333 6.68 32.72 -4.14
C LYS A 333 7.20 31.41 -4.73
N LEU A 334 7.50 30.48 -3.84
CA LEU A 334 7.96 29.13 -4.12
C LEU A 334 7.00 28.53 -5.15
N GLY A 335 7.52 28.19 -6.33
CA GLY A 335 6.69 27.69 -7.42
C GLY A 335 6.07 26.35 -7.06
N THR A 336 4.90 26.44 -6.46
CA THR A 336 3.99 25.36 -6.23
C THR A 336 3.27 25.10 -7.54
N SER A 337 3.09 23.82 -7.89
CA SER A 337 1.94 23.51 -8.72
C SER A 337 0.72 24.06 -7.96
N GLY A 338 -0.33 24.55 -8.61
CA GLY A 338 -1.48 25.16 -7.91
C GLY A 338 -2.20 24.24 -6.89
N PHE A 339 -1.63 23.07 -6.58
CA PHE A 339 -2.13 22.03 -5.71
C PHE A 339 -1.06 21.54 -4.71
N MET A 340 -0.88 22.28 -3.60
CA MET A 340 0.19 22.13 -2.61
C MET A 340 0.36 20.73 -2.03
N GLN A 341 -0.66 19.88 -2.10
CA GLN A 341 -0.67 18.61 -1.38
C GLN A 341 -0.22 17.46 -2.25
N VAL A 342 -0.41 17.59 -3.56
CA VAL A 342 0.33 16.74 -4.48
C VAL A 342 1.81 17.11 -4.45
N ASP A 343 2.15 18.40 -4.28
CA ASP A 343 3.55 18.79 -4.00
C ASP A 343 4.05 18.14 -2.70
N SER A 344 3.21 18.03 -1.65
CA SER A 344 3.58 17.34 -0.41
C SER A 344 3.95 15.86 -0.62
N LEU A 345 3.26 15.15 -1.52
CA LEU A 345 3.60 13.77 -1.86
C LEU A 345 4.94 13.67 -2.60
N LEU A 346 5.21 14.60 -3.51
CA LEU A 346 6.48 14.66 -4.24
C LEU A 346 7.64 15.00 -3.31
N VAL A 347 7.49 16.00 -2.43
CA VAL A 347 8.51 16.41 -1.45
C VAL A 347 8.78 15.28 -0.46
N PHE A 348 7.72 14.61 0.03
CA PHE A 348 7.88 13.49 0.94
C PHE A 348 8.65 12.34 0.30
N GLU A 349 8.30 11.94 -0.91
CA GLU A 349 9.03 10.90 -1.63
C GLU A 349 10.48 11.31 -1.89
N LEU A 350 10.71 12.56 -2.31
CA LEU A 350 12.05 13.11 -2.54
C LEU A 350 12.91 13.04 -1.27
N ALA A 351 12.39 13.47 -0.12
CA ALA A 351 13.13 13.47 1.14
C ALA A 351 13.61 12.06 1.53
N TRP A 352 12.75 11.05 1.37
CA TRP A 352 13.12 9.66 1.68
C TRP A 352 14.12 9.07 0.68
N ILE A 353 14.01 9.40 -0.61
CA ILE A 353 14.98 8.92 -1.61
C ILE A 353 16.35 9.57 -1.36
N LEU A 354 16.39 10.89 -1.08
CA LEU A 354 17.63 11.59 -0.73
C LEU A 354 18.30 10.99 0.51
N LEU A 355 17.52 10.69 1.56
CA LEU A 355 18.02 10.03 2.76
C LEU A 355 18.58 8.63 2.47
N ALA A 356 17.89 7.83 1.65
CA ALA A 356 18.34 6.49 1.27
C ALA A 356 19.66 6.53 0.50
N GLN A 357 19.96 7.65 -0.18
CA GLN A 357 21.17 7.87 -0.95
C GLN A 357 22.24 8.66 -0.16
N ALA A 358 22.10 8.78 1.16
CA ALA A 358 23.00 9.55 2.04
C ALA A 358 23.22 11.03 1.64
N ARG A 359 22.29 11.62 0.87
CA ARG A 359 22.29 13.05 0.53
C ARG A 359 21.69 13.86 1.69
N TYR A 360 22.36 13.80 2.84
CA TYR A 360 21.78 14.22 4.12
C TYR A 360 21.34 15.68 4.17
N LYS A 361 22.13 16.62 3.66
CA LYS A 361 21.77 18.05 3.67
C LYS A 361 20.49 18.31 2.86
N GLU A 362 20.44 17.77 1.63
CA GLU A 362 19.27 17.91 0.77
C GLU A 362 18.04 17.19 1.34
N ALA A 363 18.23 16.04 1.98
CA ALA A 363 17.16 15.35 2.69
C ALA A 363 16.62 16.19 3.85
N ALA A 364 17.50 16.85 4.62
CA ALA A 364 17.13 17.75 5.70
C ALA A 364 16.28 18.92 5.18
N GLU A 365 16.73 19.57 4.11
CA GLU A 365 16.00 20.66 3.45
C GLU A 365 14.63 20.20 2.93
N ALA A 366 14.56 19.01 2.32
CA ALA A 366 13.30 18.44 1.84
C ALA A 366 12.34 18.11 3.00
N PHE A 367 12.84 17.57 4.12
CA PHE A 367 12.03 17.38 5.33
C PHE A 367 11.56 18.71 5.92
N LEU A 368 12.40 19.74 5.97
CA LEU A 368 11.97 21.08 6.41
C LEU A 368 10.93 21.68 5.46
N ARG A 369 11.04 21.45 4.15
CA ARG A 369 10.03 21.86 3.17
C ARG A 369 8.66 21.23 3.48
N MET A 370 8.60 20.03 4.06
CA MET A 370 7.35 19.41 4.49
C MET A 370 6.58 20.26 5.52
N LEU A 371 7.26 21.08 6.32
CA LEU A 371 6.61 21.98 7.28
C LEU A 371 5.73 23.05 6.60
N HIS A 372 6.00 23.36 5.33
CA HIS A 372 5.24 24.33 4.55
C HIS A 372 4.13 23.69 3.71
N VAL A 373 4.26 22.41 3.35
CA VAL A 373 3.33 21.71 2.44
C VAL A 373 2.48 20.65 3.14
N SER A 374 2.71 20.38 4.42
CA SER A 374 2.00 19.37 5.21
C SER A 374 1.77 19.84 6.65
N SER A 375 0.58 19.60 7.17
CA SER A 375 0.23 19.80 8.59
C SER A 375 0.51 18.57 9.46
N TRP A 376 0.88 17.43 8.87
CA TRP A 376 1.17 16.20 9.61
C TRP A 376 2.50 16.31 10.37
N SER A 377 2.45 16.20 11.70
CA SER A 377 3.58 16.11 12.63
C SER A 377 4.80 16.99 12.31
N PRO A 378 4.73 18.31 12.56
CA PRO A 378 5.88 19.21 12.45
C PRO A 378 7.10 18.73 13.24
N ALA A 379 6.87 18.10 14.41
CA ALA A 379 7.94 17.55 15.24
C ALA A 379 8.67 16.39 14.53
N THR A 380 7.93 15.52 13.81
CA THR A 380 8.54 14.42 13.05
C THR A 380 9.47 14.93 11.96
N TYR A 381 9.02 15.88 11.14
CA TYR A 381 9.87 16.43 10.08
C TYR A 381 11.07 17.20 10.63
N THR A 382 10.88 17.94 11.72
CA THR A 382 11.98 18.66 12.40
C THR A 382 13.02 17.69 12.94
N MET A 383 12.60 16.59 13.57
CA MET A 383 13.52 15.54 14.06
C MET A 383 14.27 14.82 12.92
N LEU A 384 13.57 14.49 11.83
CA LEU A 384 14.21 13.87 10.66
C LEU A 384 15.26 14.80 10.05
N ALA A 385 14.95 16.10 9.92
CA ALA A 385 15.90 17.10 9.45
C ALA A 385 17.10 17.27 10.39
N ALA A 386 16.87 17.35 11.71
CA ALA A 386 17.94 17.43 12.70
C ALA A 386 18.88 16.21 12.63
N GLY A 387 18.33 15.00 12.53
CA GLY A 387 19.11 13.78 12.38
C GLY A 387 19.90 13.72 11.06
N CYS A 388 19.34 14.27 9.98
CA CYS A 388 20.08 14.43 8.71
C CYS A 388 21.26 15.40 8.86
N PHE A 389 21.05 16.57 9.48
CA PHE A 389 22.14 17.52 9.71
C PHE A 389 23.24 16.94 10.60
N LEU A 390 22.89 16.15 11.62
CA LEU A 390 23.88 15.41 12.43
C LEU A 390 24.75 14.50 11.57
N LEU A 391 24.14 13.68 10.71
CA LEU A 391 24.88 12.79 9.81
C LEU A 391 25.72 13.56 8.77
N ALA A 392 25.30 14.76 8.39
CA ALA A 392 26.05 15.66 7.52
C ALA A 392 27.19 16.42 8.22
N GLY A 393 27.37 16.25 9.53
CA GLY A 393 28.31 17.02 10.35
C GLY A 393 27.86 18.45 10.69
N GLY A 394 26.64 18.84 10.29
CA GLY A 394 26.02 20.15 10.56
C GLY A 394 25.46 20.26 11.98
N LYS A 395 26.33 20.18 12.99
CA LYS A 395 25.93 20.17 14.41
C LYS A 395 25.18 21.43 14.85
N ASP A 396 25.48 22.59 14.28
CA ASP A 396 24.82 23.86 14.62
C ASP A 396 23.38 23.91 14.13
N ASP A 397 23.14 23.54 12.87
CA ASP A 397 21.79 23.44 12.31
C ASP A 397 20.96 22.38 13.06
N ALA A 398 21.57 21.22 13.35
CA ALA A 398 20.92 20.19 14.14
C ALA A 398 20.53 20.67 15.55
N GLN A 399 21.45 21.37 16.24
CA GLN A 399 21.18 21.89 17.58
C GLN A 399 20.03 22.90 17.56
N LEU A 400 20.03 23.82 16.58
CA LEU A 400 18.97 24.81 16.43
C LEU A 400 17.59 24.14 16.27
N LEU A 401 17.50 23.10 15.44
CA LEU A 401 16.26 22.35 15.23
C LEU A 401 15.82 21.58 16.47
N LEU A 402 16.77 20.99 17.23
CA LEU A 402 16.46 20.31 18.49
C LEU A 402 15.95 21.29 19.55
N ASP A 403 16.53 22.49 19.63
CA ASP A 403 16.09 23.53 20.57
C ASP A 403 14.71 24.08 20.21
N GLN A 404 14.42 24.19 18.92
CA GLN A 404 13.14 24.68 18.39
C GLN A 404 12.10 23.57 18.18
N MET A 405 12.38 22.33 18.64
CA MET A 405 11.52 21.18 18.40
C MET A 405 10.07 21.48 18.80
N PRO A 406 9.09 21.42 17.86
CA PRO A 406 7.71 21.83 18.11
C PRO A 406 6.91 20.76 18.86
N LEU A 407 7.43 20.34 20.02
CA LEU A 407 6.71 19.51 20.97
C LEU A 407 5.59 20.36 21.61
N ASN A 408 4.39 19.79 21.75
CA ASN A 408 3.23 20.43 22.41
C ASN A 408 2.40 21.46 21.61
N LYS A 409 2.59 21.59 20.29
CA LYS A 409 1.76 22.51 19.46
C LYS A 409 0.54 21.86 18.80
N SER A 410 0.36 20.54 18.88
CA SER A 410 -0.86 19.91 18.43
C SER A 410 -1.90 19.94 19.56
N ASP A 411 -2.82 20.90 19.51
CA ASP A 411 -4.08 20.87 20.28
C ASP A 411 -4.98 19.66 19.95
N LYS A 412 -4.49 18.69 19.18
CA LYS A 412 -5.14 17.41 18.91
C LYS A 412 -5.02 16.49 20.15
N LYS A 413 -5.63 16.91 21.26
CA LYS A 413 -6.14 16.03 22.32
C LYS A 413 -7.37 15.26 21.81
N GLY A 414 -7.23 14.61 20.64
CA GLY A 414 -8.23 13.69 20.13
C GLY A 414 -8.24 12.40 20.96
N PRO A 415 -9.28 11.57 20.81
CA PRO A 415 -9.35 10.26 21.46
C PRO A 415 -8.28 9.34 20.84
N GLY A 416 -7.06 9.37 21.39
CA GLY A 416 -5.91 8.63 20.85
C GLY A 416 -4.54 9.02 21.42
N GLY A 417 -4.43 10.18 22.08
CA GLY A 417 -3.13 10.66 22.60
C GLY A 417 -2.20 11.20 21.51
N PRO A 418 -0.93 11.50 21.84
CA PRO A 418 0.05 11.97 20.86
C PRO A 418 0.33 10.90 19.79
N LEU A 419 0.71 11.33 18.58
CA LEU A 419 1.15 10.40 17.54
C LEU A 419 2.33 9.54 18.06
N PRO A 420 2.41 8.24 17.73
CA PRO A 420 3.50 7.38 18.22
C PRO A 420 4.91 7.91 17.91
N THR A 421 5.07 8.59 16.78
CA THR A 421 6.35 9.23 16.40
C THR A 421 6.65 10.44 17.28
N GLU A 422 5.66 11.26 17.63
CA GLU A 422 5.85 12.41 18.52
C GLU A 422 6.08 12.00 19.97
N ALA A 423 5.44 10.91 20.42
CA ALA A 423 5.71 10.31 21.72
C ALA A 423 7.16 9.80 21.81
N TYR A 424 7.65 9.14 20.76
CA TYR A 424 9.05 8.76 20.62
C TYR A 424 10.01 9.96 20.64
N ILE A 425 9.70 11.01 19.87
CA ILE A 425 10.52 12.24 19.81
C ILE A 425 10.57 12.93 21.18
N SER A 426 9.42 13.05 21.85
CA SER A 426 9.34 13.65 23.18
C SER A 426 10.18 12.88 24.20
N TYR A 427 10.17 11.55 24.12
CA TYR A 427 11.03 10.69 24.92
C TYR A 427 12.51 10.97 24.65
N LYS A 428 12.97 10.83 23.40
CA LYS A 428 14.38 11.04 23.03
C LYS A 428 14.88 12.42 23.45
N MET A 429 14.09 13.47 23.25
CA MET A 429 14.41 14.83 23.68
C MET A 429 14.59 14.94 25.20
N THR A 430 13.79 14.22 25.98
CA THR A 430 13.92 14.19 27.45
C THR A 430 15.20 13.45 27.85
N THR A 431 15.42 12.26 27.30
CA THR A 431 16.61 11.44 27.58
C THR A 431 17.91 12.17 27.22
N TRP A 432 17.98 12.84 26.08
CA TRP A 432 19.18 13.58 25.68
C TRP A 432 19.41 14.81 26.55
N LYS A 433 18.36 15.52 26.98
CA LYS A 433 18.49 16.62 27.95
C LYS A 433 19.05 16.12 29.27
N GLU A 434 18.57 14.97 29.77
CA GLU A 434 19.12 14.35 30.98
C GLU A 434 20.56 13.87 30.79
N LYS A 435 20.91 13.32 29.62
CA LYS A 435 22.27 12.90 29.30
C LYS A 435 23.23 14.08 29.26
N ALA A 436 22.82 15.20 28.66
CA ALA A 436 23.59 16.44 28.60
C ALA A 436 23.82 17.05 29.99
N THR A 437 22.81 17.05 30.88
CA THR A 437 22.97 17.60 32.24
C THR A 437 23.87 16.75 33.14
N ARG A 438 24.03 15.45 32.86
CA ARG A 438 24.95 14.56 33.58
C ARG A 438 26.42 14.79 33.20
N GLN A 439 26.70 15.37 32.03
CA GLN A 439 28.07 15.70 31.62
C GLN A 439 28.54 16.99 32.31
N LYS A 440 29.85 17.11 32.57
CA LYS A 440 30.41 18.30 33.24
C LYS A 440 30.51 19.46 32.24
N GLY A 441 29.86 20.58 32.52
CA GLY A 441 29.88 21.81 31.70
C GLY A 441 28.62 21.98 30.85
N GLU A 442 28.54 23.08 30.10
CA GLU A 442 27.45 23.32 29.14
C GLU A 442 27.60 22.40 27.93
N THR A 443 27.02 21.20 28.02
CA THR A 443 27.04 20.21 26.94
C THR A 443 25.81 20.40 26.05
N ARG A 444 26.03 20.51 24.74
CA ARG A 444 24.94 20.62 23.76
C ARG A 444 24.25 19.26 23.56
N LEU A 445 22.98 19.28 23.15
CA LEU A 445 22.25 18.04 22.87
C LEU A 445 22.91 17.23 21.75
N VAL A 446 23.39 17.89 20.69
CA VAL A 446 24.08 17.24 19.57
C VAL A 446 25.36 16.51 19.95
N ASP A 447 25.97 16.83 21.10
CA ASP A 447 27.21 16.20 21.56
C ASP A 447 26.98 14.94 22.40
N VAL A 448 25.73 14.72 22.85
CA VAL A 448 25.36 13.51 23.60
C VAL A 448 24.58 12.48 22.78
N ILE A 449 24.18 12.83 21.56
CA ILE A 449 23.50 11.95 20.62
C ILE A 449 24.54 11.06 19.93
N GLY A 450 24.47 9.74 20.16
CA GLY A 450 25.33 8.78 19.51
C GLY A 450 24.76 8.24 18.20
N VAL A 451 23.64 7.52 18.30
CA VAL A 451 22.92 7.04 17.12
C VAL A 451 21.98 8.14 16.62
N SER A 452 22.08 8.48 15.34
CA SER A 452 21.22 9.54 14.78
C SER A 452 19.75 9.10 14.79
N PRO A 453 18.83 9.96 15.26
CA PRO A 453 17.40 9.63 15.29
C PRO A 453 16.81 9.37 13.90
N VAL A 454 17.40 9.95 12.85
CA VAL A 454 16.91 9.72 11.48
C VAL A 454 17.15 8.26 11.05
N ASP A 455 18.25 7.63 11.47
CA ASP A 455 18.53 6.23 11.16
C ASP A 455 17.56 5.30 11.91
N GLU A 456 17.28 5.57 13.19
CA GLU A 456 16.28 4.83 13.96
C GLU A 456 14.89 4.96 13.32
N MET A 457 14.48 6.18 12.97
CA MET A 457 13.17 6.42 12.35
C MET A 457 13.08 5.87 10.93
N ALA A 458 14.18 5.84 10.17
CA ALA A 458 14.23 5.28 8.82
C ALA A 458 13.90 3.77 8.78
N ILE A 459 14.12 3.04 9.88
CA ILE A 459 13.66 1.65 10.02
C ILE A 459 12.14 1.56 9.91
N MET A 460 11.41 2.50 10.53
CA MET A 460 9.95 2.50 10.56
C MET A 460 9.31 2.70 9.18
N TRP A 461 10.02 3.37 8.28
CA TRP A 461 9.62 3.58 6.89
C TRP A 461 10.27 2.61 5.91
N ASN A 462 10.99 1.59 6.40
CA ASN A 462 11.66 0.60 5.57
C ASN A 462 12.59 1.23 4.52
N ASN A 463 13.23 2.35 4.88
CA ASN A 463 14.00 3.17 3.94
C ASN A 463 15.37 2.55 3.62
N HIS A 464 15.97 1.87 4.60
CA HIS A 464 17.32 1.28 4.49
C HIS A 464 17.45 0.20 3.40
N HIS A 465 16.41 -0.60 3.14
CA HIS A 465 16.44 -1.61 2.07
C HIS A 465 16.46 -1.00 0.66
N ARG A 466 16.27 0.32 0.56
CA ARG A 466 16.28 1.07 -0.70
C ARG A 466 17.57 1.87 -0.90
N ALA A 467 18.51 1.76 0.03
CA ALA A 467 19.81 2.38 -0.07
C ALA A 467 20.74 1.55 -0.96
N ASP A 468 21.63 2.23 -1.67
CA ASP A 468 22.64 1.58 -2.48
C ASP A 468 23.65 0.86 -1.57
N LYS A 469 24.26 -0.22 -2.07
CA LYS A 469 25.19 -1.04 -1.27
C LYS A 469 26.37 -0.22 -0.73
N SER A 470 26.88 0.73 -1.51
CA SER A 470 27.94 1.65 -1.10
C SER A 470 27.53 2.51 0.09
N VAL A 471 26.31 3.07 0.04
CA VAL A 471 25.73 3.86 1.15
C VAL A 471 25.55 3.01 2.40
N ILE A 472 25.08 1.77 2.25
CA ILE A 472 24.94 0.84 3.37
C ILE A 472 26.32 0.54 3.99
N THR A 473 27.36 0.34 3.18
CA THR A 473 28.73 0.15 3.66
C THR A 473 29.25 1.36 4.44
N GLU A 474 29.00 2.58 3.96
CA GLU A 474 29.37 3.81 4.66
C GLU A 474 28.68 3.91 6.03
N LYS A 475 27.36 3.61 6.09
CA LYS A 475 26.60 3.61 7.34
C LYS A 475 27.11 2.56 8.34
N ILE A 476 27.52 1.38 7.88
CA ILE A 476 28.17 0.38 8.73
C ILE A 476 29.48 0.94 9.29
N GLY A 477 30.28 1.61 8.46
CA GLY A 477 31.52 2.27 8.88
C GLY A 477 31.29 3.31 9.98
N TYR A 478 30.31 4.20 9.77
CA TYR A 478 29.92 5.22 10.76
C TYR A 478 29.51 4.58 12.10
N LEU A 479 28.57 3.63 12.08
CA LEU A 479 28.10 2.96 13.31
C LEU A 479 29.21 2.18 14.03
N SER A 480 30.14 1.59 13.27
CA SER A 480 31.28 0.87 13.82
C SER A 480 32.31 1.79 14.49
N SER A 481 32.35 3.07 14.10
CA SER A 481 33.25 4.08 14.70
C SER A 481 32.80 4.58 16.08
N LEU A 482 31.55 4.32 16.47
CA LEU A 482 30.95 4.74 17.75
C LEU A 482 31.44 3.87 18.91
N GLN A 483 31.55 4.46 20.11
CA GLN A 483 32.11 3.79 21.29
C GLN A 483 31.04 3.28 22.26
N PRO A 484 31.22 2.13 22.93
CA PRO A 484 32.27 1.12 22.71
C PRO A 484 32.14 0.45 21.32
N PRO A 485 33.20 -0.14 20.74
CA PRO A 485 33.12 -0.75 19.41
C PRO A 485 32.08 -1.88 19.34
N PRO A 486 31.54 -2.20 18.15
CA PRO A 486 30.64 -3.34 17.99
C PRO A 486 31.36 -4.67 18.28
N SER A 487 30.59 -5.68 18.64
CA SER A 487 31.06 -7.05 18.94
C SER A 487 31.79 -7.72 17.77
N ILE A 488 31.38 -7.40 16.54
CA ILE A 488 32.05 -7.82 15.31
C ILE A 488 32.52 -6.56 14.57
N GLN A 489 33.82 -6.48 14.27
CA GLN A 489 34.37 -5.46 13.38
C GLN A 489 34.52 -6.02 11.98
N THR A 490 33.69 -5.54 11.05
CA THR A 490 33.67 -5.99 9.64
C THR A 490 34.39 -5.02 8.69
N LEU A 491 34.54 -3.76 9.08
CA LEU A 491 35.22 -2.71 8.32
C LEU A 491 36.28 -2.05 9.20
N SER A 492 37.38 -1.61 8.60
CA SER A 492 38.34 -0.77 9.32
C SER A 492 37.68 0.57 9.61
N THR A 493 37.50 0.88 10.89
CA THR A 493 37.04 2.20 11.31
C THR A 493 38.14 3.22 11.08
N GLY A 494 37.80 4.40 10.56
CA GLY A 494 38.71 5.55 10.54
C GLY A 494 38.93 6.11 11.95
N GLU A 495 38.92 7.44 12.09
CA GLU A 495 38.98 8.07 13.40
C GLU A 495 37.84 7.59 14.29
N SER A 496 38.18 7.12 15.50
CA SER A 496 37.19 6.72 16.50
C SER A 496 36.40 7.92 16.95
N SER A 497 35.07 7.81 16.95
CA SER A 497 34.22 8.82 17.59
C SER A 497 34.50 8.87 19.09
N GLN A 498 34.41 10.06 19.68
CA GLN A 498 34.46 10.23 21.14
C GLN A 498 33.09 10.01 21.80
N VAL A 499 32.03 9.82 21.00
CA VAL A 499 30.67 9.66 21.52
C VAL A 499 30.48 8.26 22.08
N GLN A 500 30.17 8.20 23.39
CA GLN A 500 29.89 6.97 24.11
C GLN A 500 28.39 6.68 24.09
N LEU A 501 28.04 5.51 23.57
CA LEU A 501 26.69 4.99 23.51
C LEU A 501 26.25 4.45 24.86
N ASP A 502 25.03 4.78 25.25
CA ASP A 502 24.37 4.15 26.39
C ASP A 502 23.71 2.81 26.01
N GLY A 503 23.12 2.13 26.99
CA GLY A 503 22.49 0.82 26.78
C GLY A 503 21.39 0.81 25.71
N GLU A 504 20.62 1.90 25.58
CA GLU A 504 19.57 1.99 24.57
C GLU A 504 20.15 2.23 23.18
N GLU A 505 21.13 3.14 23.08
CA GLU A 505 21.83 3.42 21.82
C GLU A 505 22.65 2.23 21.33
N LEU A 506 23.18 1.41 22.24
CA LEU A 506 23.82 0.13 21.92
C LEU A 506 22.83 -0.85 21.27
N ALA A 507 21.62 -0.96 21.82
CA ALA A 507 20.58 -1.81 21.23
C ALA A 507 20.18 -1.31 19.83
N SER A 508 19.97 0.00 19.68
CA SER A 508 19.64 0.62 18.39
C SER A 508 20.75 0.43 17.35
N ARG A 509 22.02 0.57 17.76
CA ARG A 509 23.17 0.32 16.88
C ARG A 509 23.20 -1.14 16.42
N SER A 510 23.04 -2.10 17.32
CA SER A 510 23.01 -3.52 16.96
C SER A 510 21.85 -3.84 16.02
N LEU A 511 20.67 -3.23 16.23
CA LEU A 511 19.56 -3.37 15.29
C LEU A 511 19.94 -2.84 13.89
N LEU A 512 20.48 -1.64 13.80
CA LEU A 512 20.89 -1.02 12.52
C LEU A 512 21.98 -1.82 11.82
N LEU A 513 23.03 -2.24 12.52
CA LEU A 513 24.10 -3.08 11.96
C LEU A 513 23.56 -4.41 11.44
N GLY A 514 22.64 -5.04 12.18
CA GLY A 514 21.96 -6.26 11.75
C GLY A 514 21.20 -6.09 10.44
N VAL A 515 20.40 -5.03 10.35
CA VAL A 515 19.62 -4.66 9.16
C VAL A 515 20.52 -4.35 7.96
N PHE A 516 21.59 -3.58 8.16
CA PHE A 516 22.52 -3.18 7.10
C PHE A 516 23.33 -4.36 6.58
N HIS A 517 23.90 -5.20 7.46
CA HIS A 517 24.57 -6.42 7.04
C HIS A 517 23.63 -7.39 6.32
N GLY A 518 22.37 -7.50 6.76
CA GLY A 518 21.35 -8.30 6.09
C GLY A 518 21.09 -7.83 4.67
N SER A 519 20.99 -6.51 4.47
CA SER A 519 20.81 -5.89 3.15
C SER A 519 22.01 -6.11 2.20
N LEU A 520 23.20 -6.35 2.74
CA LEU A 520 24.39 -6.75 1.96
C LEU A 520 24.47 -8.27 1.71
N GLY A 521 23.55 -9.08 2.25
CA GLY A 521 23.57 -10.54 2.17
C GLY A 521 24.53 -11.22 3.17
N ALA A 522 25.07 -10.48 4.14
CA ALA A 522 25.95 -11.02 5.18
C ALA A 522 25.12 -11.66 6.32
N PHE A 523 24.42 -12.76 6.02
CA PHE A 523 23.40 -13.35 6.88
C PHE A 523 23.89 -13.72 8.30
N SER A 524 25.09 -14.29 8.44
CA SER A 524 25.64 -14.68 9.75
C SER A 524 25.92 -13.47 10.65
N THR A 525 26.60 -12.46 10.12
CA THR A 525 26.89 -11.20 10.83
C THR A 525 25.61 -10.44 11.17
N ALA A 526 24.69 -10.36 10.21
CA ALA A 526 23.39 -9.73 10.43
C ALA A 526 22.64 -10.38 11.59
N ARG A 527 22.59 -11.72 11.62
CA ARG A 527 21.93 -12.50 12.67
C ARG A 527 22.53 -12.23 14.04
N HIS A 528 23.86 -12.22 14.15
CA HIS A 528 24.57 -11.93 15.41
C HIS A 528 24.13 -10.58 15.99
N PHE A 529 24.18 -9.51 15.19
CA PHE A 529 23.79 -8.19 15.65
C PHE A 529 22.30 -8.08 16.01
N LEU A 530 21.41 -8.74 15.26
CA LEU A 530 19.99 -8.76 15.59
C LEU A 530 19.71 -9.55 16.89
N GLU A 531 20.49 -10.60 17.18
CA GLU A 531 20.41 -11.33 18.45
C GLU A 531 20.88 -10.47 19.62
N GLU A 532 21.95 -9.70 19.46
CA GLU A 532 22.41 -8.71 20.46
C GLU A 532 21.38 -7.62 20.74
N ALA A 533 20.77 -7.08 19.68
CA ALA A 533 19.69 -6.09 19.80
C ALA A 533 18.46 -6.66 20.54
N THR A 534 18.20 -7.97 20.38
CA THR A 534 17.11 -8.66 21.08
C THR A 534 17.44 -8.94 22.54
N ALA A 535 18.70 -9.26 22.84
CA ALA A 535 19.17 -9.58 24.19
C ALA A 535 19.29 -8.33 25.08
N THR A 536 19.50 -7.16 24.47
CA THR A 536 19.58 -5.90 25.20
C THR A 536 18.18 -5.46 25.63
N HIS A 537 17.82 -5.78 26.88
CA HIS A 537 16.52 -5.41 27.43
C HIS A 537 16.46 -3.90 27.67
N VAL A 538 15.56 -3.22 26.96
CA VAL A 538 15.27 -1.80 27.18
C VAL A 538 13.82 -1.68 27.61
N ASP A 539 13.62 -1.41 28.90
CA ASP A 539 12.31 -1.07 29.43
C ASP A 539 11.88 0.33 28.94
N GLY A 540 10.58 0.53 28.78
CA GLY A 540 10.02 1.84 28.45
C GLY A 540 10.00 2.17 26.94
N PRO A 541 10.08 3.46 26.56
CA PRO A 541 9.84 3.93 25.19
C PRO A 541 10.73 3.38 24.07
N ASN A 542 11.92 2.85 24.38
CA ASN A 542 12.81 2.17 23.41
C ASN A 542 12.61 0.65 23.33
N SER A 543 11.59 0.10 24.01
CA SER A 543 11.21 -1.32 23.93
C SER A 543 10.77 -1.81 22.54
N TRP A 544 10.68 -0.92 21.55
CA TRP A 544 10.40 -1.26 20.15
C TRP A 544 11.59 -1.94 19.42
N VAL A 545 12.82 -1.78 19.93
CA VAL A 545 14.03 -2.30 19.27
C VAL A 545 14.02 -3.84 19.21
N ALA A 546 13.79 -4.51 20.34
CA ALA A 546 13.77 -5.97 20.42
C ALA A 546 12.70 -6.63 19.50
N PRO A 547 11.40 -6.24 19.52
CA PRO A 547 10.42 -6.80 18.59
C PRO A 547 10.76 -6.51 17.13
N THR A 548 11.40 -5.37 16.83
CA THR A 548 11.87 -5.07 15.47
C THR A 548 13.02 -5.99 15.08
N ALA A 549 14.01 -6.20 15.95
CA ALA A 549 15.13 -7.09 15.68
C ALA A 549 14.67 -8.53 15.42
N ILE A 550 13.71 -9.02 16.20
CA ILE A 550 13.10 -10.34 16.00
C ILE A 550 12.35 -10.42 14.66
N TYR A 551 11.64 -9.36 14.27
CA TYR A 551 10.99 -9.28 12.97
C TYR A 551 12.01 -9.29 11.82
N GLU A 552 13.11 -8.53 11.93
CA GLU A 552 14.17 -8.49 10.92
C GLU A 552 14.93 -9.83 10.84
N GLN A 553 15.08 -10.58 11.95
CA GLN A 553 15.61 -11.96 11.90
C GLN A 553 14.69 -12.91 11.11
N ALA A 554 13.37 -12.70 11.17
CA ALA A 554 12.43 -13.47 10.35
C ALA A 554 12.59 -13.14 8.86
N ILE A 555 12.77 -11.86 8.50
CA ILE A 555 13.07 -11.45 7.13
C ILE A 555 14.38 -12.10 6.66
N LEU A 556 15.42 -12.03 7.49
CA LEU A 556 16.74 -12.56 7.19
C LEU A 556 16.68 -14.07 6.84
N ASP A 557 15.93 -14.85 7.61
CA ASP A 557 15.72 -16.28 7.34
C ASP A 557 15.04 -16.55 5.99
N LEU A 558 14.05 -15.72 5.65
CA LEU A 558 13.33 -15.85 4.38
C LEU A 558 14.24 -15.49 3.20
N GLN A 559 15.03 -14.42 3.33
CA GLN A 559 15.99 -13.99 2.30
C GLN A 559 17.13 -14.99 2.10
N GLU A 560 17.68 -15.51 3.20
CA GLU A 560 18.71 -16.55 3.17
C GLU A 560 18.19 -17.81 2.48
N THR A 561 16.94 -18.21 2.79
CA THR A 561 16.30 -19.36 2.14
C THR A 561 16.07 -19.13 0.66
N GLU A 562 15.58 -17.94 0.26
CA GLU A 562 15.44 -17.58 -1.16
C GLU A 562 16.78 -17.67 -1.89
N THR A 563 17.85 -17.16 -1.29
CA THR A 563 19.20 -17.22 -1.86
C THR A 563 19.65 -18.67 -2.05
N GLN A 564 19.45 -19.52 -1.04
CA GLN A 564 19.81 -20.94 -1.10
C GLN A 564 19.00 -21.73 -2.14
N VAL A 565 17.72 -21.42 -2.33
CA VAL A 565 16.87 -22.13 -3.31
C VAL A 565 16.92 -21.54 -4.71
N SER A 566 17.49 -20.35 -4.88
CA SER A 566 17.55 -19.66 -6.19
C SER A 566 18.32 -20.46 -7.25
N GLN A 567 19.24 -21.33 -6.81
CA GLN A 567 20.02 -22.22 -7.68
C GLN A 567 19.31 -23.55 -7.98
N LEU A 568 18.17 -23.82 -7.34
CA LEU A 568 17.42 -25.07 -7.50
C LEU A 568 16.29 -24.88 -8.52
N GLU A 569 15.97 -25.95 -9.25
CA GLU A 569 14.81 -25.96 -10.15
C GLU A 569 13.50 -25.71 -9.38
N SER A 570 12.49 -25.16 -10.06
CA SER A 570 11.22 -24.79 -9.44
C SER A 570 10.49 -25.98 -8.78
N ASN A 571 10.67 -27.19 -9.33
CA ASN A 571 10.00 -28.41 -8.91
C ASN A 571 10.86 -29.30 -7.98
N ASP A 572 12.06 -28.83 -7.60
CA ASP A 572 12.96 -29.58 -6.74
C ASP A 572 12.31 -29.82 -5.35
N PRO A 573 12.15 -31.07 -4.88
CA PRO A 573 11.60 -31.35 -3.55
C PRO A 573 12.41 -30.69 -2.41
N ALA A 574 13.73 -30.50 -2.59
CA ALA A 574 14.57 -29.82 -1.61
C ALA A 574 14.20 -28.34 -1.45
N ARG A 575 13.71 -27.69 -2.51
CA ARG A 575 13.18 -26.31 -2.44
C ARG A 575 11.98 -26.25 -1.52
N ARG A 576 11.02 -27.18 -1.69
CA ARG A 576 9.82 -27.25 -0.84
C ARG A 576 10.17 -27.49 0.61
N GLU A 577 11.06 -28.45 0.87
CA GLU A 577 11.46 -28.79 2.24
C GLU A 577 12.17 -27.63 2.95
N ARG A 578 13.11 -26.95 2.28
CA ARG A 578 13.81 -25.77 2.84
C ARG A 578 12.84 -24.65 3.21
N TRP A 579 11.86 -24.37 2.35
CA TRP A 579 10.82 -23.38 2.64
C TRP A 579 9.96 -23.78 3.83
N LYS A 580 9.55 -25.05 3.90
CA LYS A 580 8.76 -25.58 5.01
C LYS A 580 9.49 -25.41 6.34
N THR A 581 10.73 -25.89 6.44
CA THR A 581 11.59 -25.74 7.62
C THR A 581 11.72 -24.27 8.04
N THR A 582 11.91 -23.39 7.07
CA THR A 582 12.05 -21.95 7.33
C THR A 582 10.77 -21.33 7.86
N PHE A 583 9.62 -21.65 7.26
CA PHE A 583 8.35 -21.13 7.76
C PHE A 583 8.02 -21.62 9.16
N ASP A 584 8.33 -22.88 9.49
CA ASP A 584 8.09 -23.45 10.82
C ASP A 584 8.96 -22.76 11.89
N ARG A 585 10.13 -22.23 11.51
CA ARG A 585 10.98 -21.39 12.37
C ARG A 585 10.52 -19.93 12.45
N VAL A 586 10.08 -19.36 11.33
CA VAL A 586 9.73 -17.94 11.21
C VAL A 586 8.40 -17.60 11.87
N ILE A 587 7.38 -18.45 11.77
CA ILE A 587 6.04 -18.16 12.32
C ILE A 587 6.07 -17.92 13.84
N PRO A 588 6.67 -18.81 14.68
CA PRO A 588 6.78 -18.57 16.12
C PRO A 588 7.59 -17.30 16.44
N ARG A 589 8.60 -16.99 15.63
CA ARG A 589 9.40 -15.77 15.79
C ARG A 589 8.55 -14.52 15.59
N LEU A 590 7.71 -14.49 14.56
CA LEU A 590 6.78 -13.38 14.30
C LEU A 590 5.73 -13.23 15.41
N GLU A 591 5.29 -14.32 16.03
CA GLU A 591 4.40 -14.29 17.20
C GLU A 591 5.09 -13.66 18.41
N ARG A 592 6.35 -14.04 18.67
CA ARG A 592 7.17 -13.42 19.72
C ARG A 592 7.37 -11.91 19.48
N ALA A 593 7.67 -11.50 18.24
CA ALA A 593 7.78 -10.09 17.89
C ALA A 593 6.49 -9.32 18.18
N THR A 594 5.33 -9.89 17.84
CA THR A 594 4.02 -9.28 18.11
C THR A 594 3.75 -9.17 19.61
N ALA A 595 4.01 -10.23 20.37
CA ALA A 595 3.79 -10.25 21.81
C ALA A 595 4.62 -9.19 22.55
N LEU A 596 5.88 -8.99 22.13
CA LEU A 596 6.73 -7.93 22.67
C LEU A 596 6.29 -6.53 22.20
N ALA A 597 5.88 -6.39 20.93
CA ALA A 597 5.39 -5.11 20.40
C ALA A 597 4.13 -4.64 21.13
N SER A 598 3.18 -5.54 21.44
CA SER A 598 1.96 -5.16 22.17
C SER A 598 2.21 -4.65 23.59
N ASN A 599 3.40 -4.90 24.15
CA ASN A 599 3.83 -4.37 25.45
C ASN A 599 4.72 -3.11 25.33
N SER A 600 5.05 -2.68 24.11
CA SER A 600 5.82 -1.46 23.84
C SER A 600 4.91 -0.24 23.71
N THR A 601 5.38 0.90 24.20
CA THR A 601 4.61 2.16 24.22
C THR A 601 4.71 2.94 22.90
N ASN A 602 5.83 2.86 22.19
CA ASN A 602 6.08 3.63 20.97
C ASN A 602 6.36 2.72 19.77
N LEU A 603 5.89 3.12 18.59
CA LEU A 603 6.15 2.46 17.29
C LEU A 603 5.65 0.99 17.15
N ALA A 604 5.10 0.39 18.20
CA ALA A 604 4.54 -0.97 18.25
C ALA A 604 3.55 -1.30 17.12
N ALA A 605 2.58 -0.42 16.89
CA ALA A 605 1.52 -0.63 15.90
C ALA A 605 2.05 -0.84 14.47
N ARG A 606 3.21 -0.24 14.14
CA ARG A 606 3.86 -0.42 12.84
C ARG A 606 4.49 -1.81 12.73
N ILE A 607 5.11 -2.32 13.79
CA ILE A 607 5.67 -3.67 13.83
C ILE A 607 4.55 -4.70 13.69
N GLU A 608 3.45 -4.54 14.44
CA GLU A 608 2.29 -5.43 14.36
C GLU A 608 1.71 -5.48 12.94
N SER A 609 1.60 -4.32 12.28
CA SER A 609 1.17 -4.24 10.88
C SER A 609 2.13 -4.95 9.93
N ARG A 610 3.45 -4.73 10.06
CA ARG A 610 4.49 -5.41 9.25
C ARG A 610 4.49 -6.93 9.45
N VAL A 611 4.33 -7.39 10.68
CA VAL A 611 4.20 -8.83 11.00
C VAL A 611 2.95 -9.42 10.32
N GLY A 612 1.82 -8.73 10.39
CA GLY A 612 0.58 -9.16 9.73
C GLY A 612 0.76 -9.35 8.22
N MET A 613 1.32 -8.34 7.54
CA MET A 613 1.60 -8.41 6.10
C MET A 613 2.55 -9.56 5.75
N LEU A 614 3.62 -9.74 6.52
CA LEU A 614 4.59 -10.82 6.27
C LEU A 614 3.97 -12.21 6.48
N LYS A 615 3.09 -12.39 7.47
CA LYS A 615 2.35 -13.65 7.65
C LYS A 615 1.44 -13.97 6.46
N ASP A 616 0.78 -12.96 5.89
CA ASP A 616 -0.07 -13.13 4.71
C ASP A 616 0.76 -13.47 3.46
N GLU A 617 1.96 -12.89 3.31
CA GLU A 617 2.92 -13.26 2.25
C GLU A 617 3.42 -14.70 2.41
N ILE A 618 3.79 -15.11 3.63
CA ILE A 618 4.19 -16.49 3.94
C ILE A 618 3.06 -17.46 3.59
N ALA A 619 1.81 -17.16 3.96
CA ALA A 619 0.65 -17.99 3.62
C ALA A 619 0.48 -18.11 2.10
N SER A 620 0.60 -17.01 1.37
CA SER A 620 0.54 -16.98 -0.09
C SER A 620 1.64 -17.84 -0.72
N LYS A 621 2.86 -17.77 -0.18
CA LYS A 621 4.00 -18.56 -0.65
C LYS A 621 3.88 -20.05 -0.33
N ARG A 622 3.33 -20.42 0.83
CA ARG A 622 3.02 -21.83 1.18
C ARG A 622 2.06 -22.44 0.17
N ILE A 623 0.99 -21.72 -0.17
CA ILE A 623 0.03 -22.16 -1.20
C ILE A 623 0.74 -22.35 -2.55
N ALA A 624 1.56 -21.39 -2.98
CA ALA A 624 2.28 -21.47 -4.24
C ALA A 624 3.28 -22.64 -4.31
N LEU A 625 3.85 -23.05 -3.18
CA LEU A 625 4.80 -24.16 -3.08
C LEU A 625 4.13 -25.53 -2.82
N GLY A 626 2.82 -25.54 -2.53
CA GLY A 626 2.08 -26.75 -2.17
C GLY A 626 2.49 -27.32 -0.80
N ILE A 627 2.72 -26.45 0.20
CA ILE A 627 3.10 -26.78 1.58
C ILE A 627 1.90 -26.71 2.51
#